data_AF-A0A0F9R8V9-F1
#
_entry.id   AF-A0A0F9R8V9-F1
#
_cell.length_a   1.000
_cell.length_b   1.000
_cell.length_c   1.000
_cell.angle_alpha   90.00
_cell.angle_beta   90.00
_cell.angle_gamma   90.00
#
_symmetry.space_group_name_H-M   'P 1'
#
loop_
_entity.id
_entity.type
_entity.pdbx_description
1 polymer ?
#
loop_
_entity_poly.entity_id
_entity_poly.type
_entity_poly.pdbx_seq_one_letter_code
_entity_poly.pdbx_strand_id
1 'polypeptide(L)'
;MASGETLFQFVPAKSNEPPTANRAREDERVGTTHPVLDFAIGEEAVFSMVLPRFYADGGITVYLHYAMTSAVANDIKLETSFERIGDQQQDLDADGFAPAQNTGDIVVPGTSGPVDIITSTHTNGAQMDSLAVGEGFRLKVKRVAVVGTDASGDLELRFVEIKET
;
A
#
# COMPACT_ATOMS: atom_id res chain seq x y z
N MET A 1 15.54 1.64 17.76
CA MET A 1 14.69 0.83 18.68
C MET A 1 14.72 -0.61 18.19
N ALA A 2 14.01 -1.56 18.79
CA ALA A 2 14.01 -2.94 18.32
C ALA A 2 13.15 -3.07 17.05
N SER A 3 13.55 -3.95 16.11
CA SER A 3 12.69 -4.41 15.02
C SER A 3 11.35 -4.89 15.60
N GLY A 4 10.23 -4.55 14.95
CA GLY A 4 8.91 -4.93 15.43
C GLY A 4 7.89 -3.81 15.61
N GLU A 5 8.32 -2.55 15.69
CA GLU A 5 7.45 -1.42 16.00
C GLU A 5 6.71 -0.88 14.77
N THR A 6 5.48 -0.43 15.00
CA THR A 6 4.70 0.33 14.01
C THR A 6 5.37 1.69 13.77
N LEU A 7 5.78 1.96 12.53
CA LEU A 7 6.32 3.24 12.09
C LEU A 7 5.21 4.23 11.76
N PHE A 8 4.15 3.75 11.08
CA PHE A 8 3.01 4.56 10.66
C PHE A 8 1.72 3.76 10.69
N GLN A 9 0.62 4.47 10.93
CA GLN A 9 -0.73 3.99 10.69
C GLN A 9 -1.57 5.13 10.12
N PHE A 10 -2.27 4.90 9.02
CA PHE A 10 -3.11 5.92 8.40
C PHE A 10 -4.33 5.32 7.69
N VAL A 11 -5.25 6.22 7.32
CA VAL A 11 -6.45 5.91 6.55
C VAL A 11 -6.22 6.35 5.10
N PRO A 12 -6.06 5.41 4.13
CA PRO A 12 -5.71 5.73 2.74
C PRO A 12 -6.66 6.73 2.06
N ALA A 13 -7.97 6.57 2.29
CA ALA A 13 -9.00 7.46 1.75
C ALA A 13 -8.89 8.93 2.20
N LYS A 14 -8.02 9.25 3.17
CA LYS A 14 -7.79 10.62 3.67
C LYS A 14 -6.38 11.13 3.42
N SER A 15 -5.51 10.30 2.84
CA SER A 15 -4.08 10.58 2.71
C SER A 15 -3.54 10.34 1.31
N ASN A 16 -4.40 9.92 0.38
CA ASN A 16 -4.00 9.65 -0.99
C ASN A 16 -3.55 10.94 -1.70
N GLU A 17 -2.41 10.86 -2.37
CA GLU A 17 -1.91 11.82 -3.34
C GLU A 17 -2.16 11.21 -4.72
N PRO A 18 -3.39 11.33 -5.26
CA PRO A 18 -3.83 10.51 -6.39
C PRO A 18 -2.98 10.77 -7.65
N PRO A 19 -2.48 9.72 -8.31
CA PRO A 19 -1.80 9.85 -9.59
C PRO A 19 -2.68 10.48 -10.68
N THR A 20 -2.04 11.09 -11.68
CA THR A 20 -2.76 11.76 -12.78
C THR A 20 -3.64 10.80 -13.59
N ALA A 21 -3.20 9.54 -13.73
CA ALA A 21 -3.91 8.47 -14.43
C ALA A 21 -3.99 7.22 -13.54
N ASN A 22 -4.98 6.35 -13.81
CA ASN A 22 -5.19 5.10 -13.08
C ASN A 22 -5.20 5.28 -11.55
N ARG A 23 -5.84 6.34 -11.05
CA ARG A 23 -5.91 6.60 -9.61
C ARG A 23 -7.02 5.79 -8.98
N ALA A 24 -6.74 5.26 -7.79
CA ALA A 24 -7.76 4.77 -6.88
C ALA A 24 -8.72 5.91 -6.47
N ARG A 25 -9.97 5.57 -6.14
CA ARG A 25 -11.03 6.55 -5.86
C ARG A 25 -11.47 6.51 -4.40
N GLU A 26 -11.68 7.68 -3.81
CA GLU A 26 -12.29 7.76 -2.48
C GLU A 26 -13.76 7.33 -2.57
N ASP A 27 -14.18 6.47 -1.65
CA ASP A 27 -15.57 6.04 -1.48
C ASP A 27 -15.90 5.79 0.00
N GLU A 28 -17.17 5.52 0.28
CA GLU A 28 -17.64 4.96 1.54
C GLU A 28 -18.04 3.50 1.33
N ARG A 29 -17.62 2.62 2.25
CA ARG A 29 -18.04 1.22 2.24
C ARG A 29 -19.56 1.13 2.17
N VAL A 30 -20.08 0.34 1.23
CA VAL A 30 -21.51 0.26 0.90
C VAL A 30 -22.45 0.31 2.11
N GLY A 31 -23.32 1.32 2.14
CA GLY A 31 -24.33 1.48 3.19
C GLY A 31 -23.80 1.88 4.57
N THR A 32 -22.55 2.34 4.66
CA THR A 32 -21.91 2.78 5.91
C THR A 32 -21.13 4.08 5.70
N THR A 33 -20.61 4.67 6.77
CA THR A 33 -19.74 5.86 6.73
C THR A 33 -18.26 5.52 6.87
N HIS A 34 -17.87 4.26 6.63
CA HIS A 34 -16.47 3.86 6.69
C HIS A 34 -15.75 4.30 5.41
N PRO A 35 -14.79 5.24 5.47
CA PRO A 35 -14.10 5.70 4.28
C PRO A 35 -13.13 4.62 3.77
N VAL A 36 -13.19 4.34 2.48
CA VAL A 36 -12.34 3.37 1.78
C VAL A 36 -11.75 4.00 0.52
N LEU A 37 -10.66 3.42 0.04
CA LEU A 37 -10.05 3.80 -1.22
C LEU A 37 -10.19 2.63 -2.18
N ASP A 38 -10.94 2.84 -3.26
CA ASP A 38 -11.34 1.82 -4.22
C ASP A 38 -10.29 1.64 -5.31
N PHE A 39 -9.94 0.39 -5.55
CA PHE A 39 -9.00 -0.01 -6.59
C PHE A 39 -9.68 -1.00 -7.55
N ALA A 40 -9.86 -0.55 -8.79
CA ALA A 40 -9.98 -1.42 -9.93
C ALA A 40 -8.60 -1.99 -10.32
N ILE A 41 -8.59 -3.00 -11.20
CA ILE A 41 -7.33 -3.58 -11.70
C ILE A 41 -6.51 -2.51 -12.42
N GLY A 42 -5.24 -2.38 -12.03
CA GLY A 42 -4.29 -1.44 -12.60
C GLY A 42 -4.30 -0.06 -11.94
N GLU A 43 -5.24 0.22 -11.05
CA GLU A 43 -5.30 1.48 -10.32
C GLU A 43 -4.27 1.52 -9.17
N GLU A 44 -3.83 2.74 -8.86
CA GLU A 44 -2.77 3.04 -7.90
C GLU A 44 -3.09 4.25 -7.01
N ALA A 45 -2.47 4.26 -5.84
CA ALA A 45 -2.52 5.32 -4.85
C ALA A 45 -1.10 5.59 -4.33
N VAL A 46 -0.84 6.83 -3.92
CA VAL A 46 0.47 7.25 -3.42
C VAL A 46 0.30 7.99 -2.09
N PHE A 47 1.23 7.77 -1.16
CA PHE A 47 1.20 8.34 0.18
C PHE A 47 2.59 8.85 0.57
N SER A 48 2.74 10.15 0.84
CA SER A 48 4.02 10.73 1.28
C SER A 48 4.15 10.74 2.81
N MET A 49 5.34 10.38 3.31
CA MET A 49 5.66 10.32 4.74
C MET A 49 7.14 10.69 4.96
N VAL A 50 7.51 10.93 6.22
CA VAL A 50 8.92 11.13 6.64
C VAL A 50 9.29 10.04 7.63
N LEU A 51 10.26 9.19 7.30
CA LEU A 51 10.63 8.02 8.08
C LEU A 51 11.00 8.42 9.53
N PRO A 52 10.37 7.82 10.55
CA PRO A 52 10.45 8.36 11.90
C PRO A 52 11.83 8.13 12.51
N ARG A 53 12.23 9.02 13.42
CA ARG A 53 13.55 9.02 14.08
C ARG A 53 13.90 7.72 14.83
N PHE A 54 12.91 6.88 15.09
CA PHE A 54 13.09 5.64 15.83
C PHE A 54 13.28 4.38 14.96
N TYR A 55 13.18 4.52 13.62
CA TYR A 55 13.56 3.48 12.67
C TYR A 55 15.04 3.09 12.84
N ALA A 56 15.32 1.79 12.83
CA ALA A 56 16.63 1.22 13.16
C ALA A 56 17.36 0.60 11.96
N ASP A 57 17.08 1.08 10.74
CA ASP A 57 17.73 0.65 9.48
C ASP A 57 17.39 -0.79 9.04
N GLY A 58 16.31 -1.37 9.57
CA GLY A 58 15.77 -2.68 9.22
C GLY A 58 14.93 -2.70 7.94
N GLY A 59 14.29 -3.85 7.65
CA GLY A 59 13.33 -3.90 6.54
C GLY A 59 12.02 -3.18 6.88
N ILE A 60 11.11 -3.09 5.92
CA ILE A 60 9.76 -2.56 6.15
C ILE A 60 8.72 -3.58 5.67
N THR A 61 7.74 -3.87 6.52
CA THR A 61 6.54 -4.62 6.14
C THR A 61 5.34 -3.68 6.13
N VAL A 62 4.63 -3.65 5.00
CA VAL A 62 3.40 -2.89 4.78
C VAL A 62 2.21 -3.82 4.99
N TYR A 63 1.40 -3.54 6.00
CA TYR A 63 0.15 -4.21 6.29
C TYR A 63 -0.99 -3.45 5.60
N LEU A 64 -1.68 -4.14 4.69
CA LEU A 64 -2.76 -3.62 3.86
C LEU A 64 -4.06 -4.22 4.36
N HIS A 65 -4.92 -3.38 4.95
CA HIS A 65 -6.22 -3.80 5.44
C HIS A 65 -7.26 -3.49 4.36
N TYR A 66 -7.80 -4.52 3.73
CA TYR A 66 -8.73 -4.37 2.62
C TYR A 66 -10.04 -5.10 2.89
N ALA A 67 -11.10 -4.64 2.24
CA ALA A 67 -12.33 -5.40 2.04
C ALA A 67 -12.61 -5.50 0.54
N MET A 68 -13.50 -6.40 0.15
CA MET A 68 -14.03 -6.43 -1.22
C MET A 68 -15.40 -5.77 -1.25
N THR A 69 -15.63 -4.97 -2.28
CA THR A 69 -16.92 -4.32 -2.54
C THR A 69 -18.03 -5.36 -2.57
N SER A 70 -17.81 -6.44 -3.33
CA SER A 70 -18.80 -7.50 -3.60
C SER A 70 -18.23 -8.91 -3.76
N ALA A 71 -16.92 -9.06 -4.00
CA ALA A 71 -16.33 -10.39 -4.21
C ALA A 71 -16.42 -11.28 -2.96
N VAL A 72 -16.60 -12.58 -3.20
CA VAL A 72 -16.67 -13.62 -2.15
C VAL A 72 -15.85 -14.88 -2.50
N ALA A 73 -15.10 -14.81 -3.59
CA ALA A 73 -14.27 -15.89 -4.13
C ALA A 73 -13.20 -15.29 -5.05
N ASN A 74 -12.29 -16.15 -5.53
CA ASN A 74 -11.13 -15.78 -6.35
C ASN A 74 -10.10 -14.94 -5.58
N ASP A 75 -9.07 -14.51 -6.27
CA ASP A 75 -7.86 -13.95 -5.69
C ASP A 75 -7.71 -12.46 -6.00
N ILE A 76 -7.00 -11.76 -5.12
CA ILE A 76 -6.48 -10.42 -5.36
C ILE A 76 -4.96 -10.41 -5.24
N LYS A 77 -4.34 -9.37 -5.79
CA LYS A 77 -2.93 -9.07 -5.61
C LYS A 77 -2.71 -7.58 -5.55
N LEU A 78 -1.98 -7.15 -4.52
CA LEU A 78 -1.48 -5.79 -4.40
C LEU A 78 0.03 -5.77 -4.58
N GLU A 79 0.51 -4.67 -5.15
CA GLU A 79 1.93 -4.33 -5.21
C GLU A 79 2.18 -3.06 -4.39
N THR A 80 3.32 -3.04 -3.70
CA THR A 80 3.83 -1.85 -3.01
C THR A 80 5.19 -1.47 -3.52
N SER A 81 5.48 -0.17 -3.58
CA SER A 81 6.78 0.35 -4.00
C SER A 81 7.12 1.59 -3.19
N PHE A 82 8.39 1.76 -2.88
CA PHE A 82 8.90 2.94 -2.18
C PHE A 82 9.67 3.82 -3.15
N GLU A 83 9.51 5.12 -3.01
CA GLU A 83 10.42 6.11 -3.60
C GLU A 83 11.04 6.89 -2.46
N ARG A 84 12.36 6.90 -2.38
CA ARG A 84 13.10 7.65 -1.39
C ARG A 84 13.23 9.11 -1.83
N ILE A 85 12.81 10.05 -0.99
CA ILE A 85 13.01 11.49 -1.17
C ILE A 85 14.06 11.96 -0.14
N GLY A 86 15.32 11.66 -0.44
CA GLY A 86 16.48 12.05 0.35
C GLY A 86 16.96 13.48 0.04
N ASP A 87 17.92 13.97 0.84
CA ASP A 87 18.52 15.30 0.65
C ASP A 87 19.25 15.39 -0.71
N GLN A 88 18.69 16.18 -1.63
CA GLN A 88 19.21 16.40 -2.99
C GLN A 88 19.41 15.11 -3.81
N GLN A 89 18.53 14.12 -3.62
CA GLN A 89 18.58 12.85 -4.34
C GLN A 89 17.46 12.71 -5.39
N GLN A 90 16.22 12.56 -4.94
CA GLN A 90 15.07 12.38 -5.84
C GLN A 90 14.70 13.70 -6.51
N ASP A 91 14.66 13.68 -7.84
CA ASP A 91 14.04 14.74 -8.62
C ASP A 91 12.51 14.60 -8.53
N LEU A 92 11.81 15.62 -8.04
CA LEU A 92 10.35 15.58 -7.90
C LEU A 92 9.63 15.72 -9.25
N ASP A 93 10.35 16.09 -10.32
CA ASP A 93 9.79 16.16 -11.67
C ASP A 93 9.75 14.78 -12.38
N ALA A 94 10.21 13.72 -11.71
CA ALA A 94 10.13 12.34 -12.20
C ALA A 94 9.87 11.34 -11.07
N ASP A 95 9.08 10.30 -11.35
CA ASP A 95 8.89 9.18 -10.43
C ASP A 95 10.11 8.24 -10.46
N GLY A 96 10.67 7.95 -9.29
CA GLY A 96 11.85 7.10 -9.08
C GLY A 96 11.59 5.88 -8.19
N PHE A 97 10.40 5.28 -8.24
CA PHE A 97 10.04 4.14 -7.38
C PHE A 97 10.96 2.92 -7.56
N ALA A 98 11.41 2.36 -6.43
CA ALA A 98 12.10 1.09 -6.34
C ALA A 98 11.24 -0.08 -6.87
N PRO A 99 11.85 -1.24 -7.21
CA PRO A 99 11.13 -2.41 -7.71
C PRO A 99 9.99 -2.86 -6.79
N ALA A 100 8.80 -3.03 -7.37
CA ALA A 100 7.60 -3.43 -6.65
C ALA A 100 7.73 -4.78 -5.95
N GLN A 101 7.23 -4.86 -4.72
CA GLN A 101 7.02 -6.12 -4.00
C GLN A 101 5.52 -6.44 -4.00
N ASN A 102 5.17 -7.72 -4.06
CA ASN A 102 3.78 -8.15 -4.17
C ASN A 102 3.34 -8.99 -2.96
N THR A 103 2.04 -8.99 -2.70
CA THR A 103 1.42 -9.76 -1.61
C THR A 103 1.30 -11.26 -1.89
N GLY A 104 1.65 -11.73 -3.09
CA GLY A 104 1.20 -13.02 -3.63
C GLY A 104 -0.27 -12.99 -4.08
N ASP A 105 -0.77 -14.13 -4.58
CA ASP A 105 -2.19 -14.34 -4.88
C ASP A 105 -2.93 -14.67 -3.58
N ILE A 106 -3.88 -13.83 -3.18
CA ILE A 106 -4.61 -13.97 -1.92
C ILE A 106 -6.09 -14.22 -2.19
N VAL A 107 -6.61 -15.34 -1.70
CA VAL A 107 -8.05 -15.66 -1.76
C VAL A 107 -8.82 -14.65 -0.91
N VAL A 108 -9.83 -14.00 -1.50
CA VAL A 108 -10.67 -13.05 -0.77
C VAL A 108 -11.55 -13.75 0.28
N PRO A 109 -12.02 -13.05 1.33
CA PRO A 109 -12.96 -13.61 2.28
C PRO A 109 -14.24 -14.17 1.63
N GLY A 110 -14.80 -15.24 2.20
CA GLY A 110 -16.01 -15.90 1.68
C GLY A 110 -17.32 -15.08 1.78
N THR A 111 -17.23 -13.85 2.26
CA THR A 111 -18.31 -12.85 2.30
C THR A 111 -17.71 -11.47 2.08
N SER A 112 -18.41 -10.56 1.40
CA SER A 112 -17.96 -9.18 1.19
C SER A 112 -18.10 -8.33 2.46
N GLY A 113 -17.14 -7.44 2.74
CA GLY A 113 -17.20 -6.48 3.84
C GLY A 113 -16.35 -6.76 5.09
N PRO A 114 -16.04 -8.02 5.49
CA PRO A 114 -14.96 -8.27 6.45
C PRO A 114 -13.64 -7.70 5.94
N VAL A 115 -12.90 -7.09 6.86
CA VAL A 115 -11.54 -6.65 6.60
C VAL A 115 -10.59 -7.84 6.71
N ASP A 116 -9.82 -8.06 5.66
CA ASP A 116 -8.69 -8.97 5.64
C ASP A 116 -7.38 -8.19 5.66
N ILE A 117 -6.31 -8.80 6.20
CA ILE A 117 -5.02 -8.15 6.41
C ILE A 117 -3.96 -8.94 5.67
N ILE A 118 -3.34 -8.30 4.69
CA ILE A 118 -2.26 -8.88 3.89
C ILE A 118 -1.00 -8.03 4.01
N THR A 119 0.15 -8.62 3.69
CA THR A 119 1.43 -7.97 3.86
C THR A 119 2.25 -7.95 2.59
N SER A 120 2.97 -6.86 2.38
CA SER A 120 4.07 -6.79 1.41
C SER A 120 5.35 -6.37 2.14
N THR A 121 6.40 -7.17 2.03
CA THR A 121 7.66 -6.97 2.77
C THR A 121 8.76 -6.49 1.83
N HIS A 122 9.48 -5.47 2.26
CA HIS A 122 10.63 -4.88 1.57
C HIS A 122 11.89 -5.02 2.44
N THR A 123 12.95 -5.57 1.88
CA THR A 123 14.28 -5.55 2.48
C THR A 123 14.93 -4.17 2.31
N ASN A 124 15.67 -3.73 3.33
CA ASN A 124 16.48 -2.53 3.20
C ASN A 124 17.52 -2.71 2.09
N GLY A 125 17.85 -1.60 1.40
CA GLY A 125 18.62 -1.61 0.17
C GLY A 125 17.72 -1.39 -1.05
N ALA A 126 17.93 -2.16 -2.11
CA ALA A 126 17.35 -1.90 -3.43
C ALA A 126 15.81 -1.91 -3.51
N GLN A 127 15.10 -2.52 -2.56
CA GLN A 127 13.62 -2.57 -2.58
C GLN A 127 12.97 -1.32 -1.95
N MET A 128 13.78 -0.44 -1.36
CA MET A 128 13.37 0.83 -0.76
C MET A 128 14.44 1.93 -0.93
N ASP A 129 15.32 1.77 -1.92
CA ASP A 129 16.46 2.65 -2.25
C ASP A 129 17.32 3.10 -1.04
N SER A 130 17.52 2.17 -0.10
CA SER A 130 18.24 2.41 1.16
C SER A 130 17.70 3.64 1.91
N LEU A 131 16.37 3.80 1.94
CA LEU A 131 15.68 4.87 2.66
C LEU A 131 16.15 4.93 4.12
N ALA A 132 16.64 6.10 4.52
CA ALA A 132 17.26 6.33 5.81
C ALA A 132 16.35 7.09 6.78
N VAL A 133 16.68 7.00 8.06
CA VAL A 133 15.97 7.67 9.15
C VAL A 133 15.88 9.19 8.95
N GLY A 134 14.66 9.73 9.04
CA GLY A 134 14.38 11.16 8.90
C GLY A 134 14.29 11.66 7.45
N GLU A 135 14.42 10.79 6.46
CA GLU A 135 14.20 11.15 5.05
C GLU A 135 12.72 11.06 4.67
N GLY A 136 12.34 11.82 3.64
CA GLY A 136 11.04 11.70 3.01
C GLY A 136 10.95 10.44 2.16
N PHE A 137 9.75 9.92 1.98
CA PHE A 137 9.48 8.86 1.01
C PHE A 137 8.03 8.90 0.53
N ARG A 138 7.77 8.25 -0.60
CA ARG A 138 6.43 7.92 -1.08
C ARG A 138 6.22 6.42 -1.06
N LEU A 139 5.09 5.98 -0.53
CA LEU A 139 4.58 4.61 -0.69
C LEU A 139 3.57 4.61 -1.83
N LYS A 140 3.81 3.84 -2.89
CA LYS A 140 2.80 3.51 -3.90
C LYS A 140 2.15 2.17 -3.55
N VAL A 141 0.83 2.10 -3.65
CA VAL A 141 0.04 0.86 -3.60
C VAL A 141 -0.70 0.72 -4.92
N LYS A 142 -0.68 -0.46 -5.52
CA LYS A 142 -1.34 -0.74 -6.80
C LYS A 142 -2.06 -2.07 -6.75
N ARG A 143 -3.27 -2.13 -7.31
CA ARG A 143 -3.93 -3.41 -7.59
C ARG A 143 -3.48 -3.95 -8.94
N VAL A 144 -3.06 -5.21 -8.97
CA VAL A 144 -2.63 -5.89 -10.19
C VAL A 144 -3.46 -7.14 -10.43
N ALA A 145 -3.56 -7.56 -11.69
CA ALA A 145 -4.35 -8.71 -12.05
C ALA A 145 -3.73 -10.01 -11.51
N VAL A 146 -4.57 -10.91 -10.99
CA VAL A 146 -4.26 -12.32 -10.80
C VAL A 146 -4.61 -13.09 -12.07
N VAL A 147 -3.66 -13.87 -12.58
CA VAL A 147 -3.82 -14.56 -13.87
C VAL A 147 -4.80 -15.72 -13.72
N GLY A 148 -5.98 -15.59 -14.34
CA GLY A 148 -6.99 -16.65 -14.44
C GLY A 148 -7.95 -16.73 -13.25
N THR A 149 -7.65 -16.07 -12.13
CA THR A 149 -8.46 -16.11 -10.90
C THR A 149 -8.61 -14.73 -10.26
N ASP A 150 -8.71 -13.64 -11.03
CA ASP A 150 -8.95 -12.31 -10.42
C ASP A 150 -10.38 -12.19 -9.85
N ALA A 151 -10.48 -11.66 -8.63
CA ALA A 151 -11.74 -11.36 -7.98
C ALA A 151 -12.48 -10.20 -8.64
N SER A 152 -13.77 -10.38 -8.93
CA SER A 152 -14.61 -9.32 -9.51
C SER A 152 -14.88 -8.19 -8.52
N GLY A 153 -15.19 -6.99 -9.02
CA GLY A 153 -15.50 -5.83 -8.18
C GLY A 153 -14.25 -5.23 -7.54
N ASP A 154 -14.43 -4.08 -6.89
CA ASP A 154 -13.29 -3.27 -6.44
C ASP A 154 -12.77 -3.73 -5.07
N LEU A 155 -11.46 -3.57 -4.91
CA LEU A 155 -10.78 -3.74 -3.63
C LEU A 155 -10.86 -2.40 -2.88
N GLU A 156 -11.39 -2.44 -1.66
CA GLU A 156 -11.64 -1.29 -0.81
C GLU A 156 -10.54 -1.23 0.28
N LEU A 157 -9.49 -0.43 0.08
CA LEU A 157 -8.40 -0.29 1.04
C LEU A 157 -8.82 0.64 2.19
N ARG A 158 -8.77 0.14 3.43
CA ARG A 158 -9.33 0.83 4.60
C ARG A 158 -8.29 1.42 5.55
N PHE A 159 -7.24 0.66 5.82
CA PHE A 159 -6.12 1.07 6.67
C PHE A 159 -4.80 0.59 6.08
N VAL A 160 -3.74 1.34 6.34
CA VAL A 160 -2.37 0.90 6.10
C VAL A 160 -1.58 1.08 7.39
N GLU A 161 -0.85 0.04 7.74
CA GLU A 161 0.18 0.07 8.78
C GLU A 161 1.54 -0.23 8.15
N ILE A 162 2.56 0.50 8.57
CA ILE A 162 3.94 0.28 8.16
C ILE A 162 4.73 -0.06 9.41
N LYS A 163 5.47 -1.17 9.37
CA LYS A 163 6.24 -1.70 10.50
C LYS A 163 7.68 -2.03 10.09
N GLU A 164 8.64 -1.77 10.97
CA GLU A 164 10.01 -2.22 10.78
C GLU A 164 10.13 -3.75 10.98
N THR A 165 10.88 -4.41 10.09
CA THR A 165 11.10 -5.87 10.04
C THR A 165 12.52 -6.23 10.47
#